data_AF-A0A2E8EHW2-F1
#
_entry.id   AF-A0A2E8EHW2-F1
#
_cell.length_a   1.000
_cell.length_b   1.000
_cell.length_c   1.000
_cell.angle_alpha   90.00
_cell.angle_beta   90.00
_cell.angle_gamma   90.00
#
_symmetry.space_group_name_H-M   'P 1'
#
loop_
_entity.id
_entity.type
_entity.pdbx_description
1 polymer ?
#
loop_
_entity_poly.entity_id
_entity_poly.type
_entity_poly.pdbx_seq_one_letter_code
_entity_poly.pdbx_strand_id
1 'polypeptide(L)'
;MMISNIQNNKRLAMLEAALYAAGRPVELKNMKVIARTKSDKVIAGLIRELSLRYEARRSALEVMILPGNRAVMRLKQRFDHSVKRFTKRPLLSIGPLKTLSYVAYNQPVLQGQVVADRGNHVYSHLKRMADMGLISRERNENRAYVIKTTPFFADYFGFGTDPMNTKIQLRRIFNQIKIHRLDNGNGESAGRKTLNLAFDGSTIAEPMDKLP
;
A
#
# COMPACT_ATOMS: atom_id res chain seq x y z
N MET A 1 -31.24 25.94 -2.54
CA MET A 1 -30.09 25.75 -1.61
C MET A 1 -30.22 24.51 -0.71
N MET A 2 -31.40 24.16 -0.18
CA MET A 2 -31.58 22.96 0.67
C MET A 2 -31.47 21.61 -0.08
N ILE A 3 -32.08 21.49 -1.27
CA ILE A 3 -32.09 20.23 -2.05
C ILE A 3 -30.68 19.81 -2.49
N SER A 4 -29.85 20.77 -2.90
CA SER A 4 -28.44 20.52 -3.27
C SER A 4 -27.62 20.00 -2.09
N ASN A 5 -27.92 20.47 -0.87
CA ASN A 5 -27.21 20.04 0.34
C ASN A 5 -27.59 18.62 0.75
N ILE A 6 -28.88 18.24 0.65
CA ILE A 6 -29.34 16.87 0.92
C ILE A 6 -28.72 15.88 -0.08
N GLN A 7 -28.73 16.23 -1.36
CA GLN A 7 -28.14 15.39 -2.41
C GLN A 7 -26.63 15.23 -2.23
N ASN A 8 -25.91 16.28 -1.83
CA ASN A 8 -24.49 16.19 -1.54
C ASN A 8 -24.21 15.34 -0.30
N ASN A 9 -24.98 15.48 0.78
CA ASN A 9 -24.85 14.62 1.95
C ASN A 9 -25.05 13.14 1.61
N LYS A 10 -26.03 12.81 0.77
CA LYS A 10 -26.25 11.43 0.28
C LYS A 10 -25.05 10.93 -0.53
N ARG A 11 -24.49 11.76 -1.42
CA ARG A 11 -23.28 11.41 -2.19
C ARG A 11 -22.09 11.16 -1.27
N LEU A 12 -21.86 12.02 -0.28
CA LEU A 12 -20.76 11.88 0.68
C LEU A 12 -20.87 10.59 1.48
N ALA A 13 -22.07 10.27 1.99
CA ALA A 13 -22.30 9.01 2.71
C ALA A 13 -22.02 7.77 1.85
N MET A 14 -22.43 7.80 0.56
CA MET A 14 -22.14 6.71 -0.36
C MET A 14 -20.65 6.57 -0.69
N LEU A 15 -19.93 7.68 -0.84
CA LEU A 15 -18.49 7.67 -1.06
C LEU A 15 -17.74 7.18 0.18
N GLU A 16 -18.15 7.63 1.36
CA GLU A 16 -17.63 7.16 2.64
C GLU A 16 -17.79 5.65 2.79
N ALA A 17 -19.00 5.14 2.53
CA ALA A 17 -19.30 3.70 2.57
C ALA A 17 -18.46 2.92 1.56
N ALA A 18 -18.31 3.42 0.33
CA ALA A 18 -17.50 2.76 -0.69
C ALA A 18 -16.02 2.70 -0.34
N LEU A 19 -15.46 3.80 0.18
CA LEU A 19 -14.06 3.85 0.60
C LEU A 19 -13.80 2.95 1.81
N TYR A 20 -14.71 2.96 2.79
CA TYR A 20 -14.63 2.09 3.97
C TYR A 20 -14.69 0.61 3.58
N ALA A 21 -15.69 0.22 2.77
CA ALA A 21 -15.88 -1.16 2.34
C ALA A 21 -14.74 -1.66 1.45
N ALA A 22 -14.15 -0.79 0.62
CA ALA A 22 -13.04 -1.17 -0.24
C ALA A 22 -11.77 -1.52 0.57
N GLY A 23 -11.50 -0.81 1.67
CA GLY A 23 -10.29 -1.00 2.48
C GLY A 23 -8.98 -0.80 1.71
N ARG A 24 -9.03 -0.23 0.50
CA ARG A 24 -7.92 -0.01 -0.43
C ARG A 24 -8.18 1.22 -1.30
N PRO A 25 -7.15 1.77 -1.97
CA PRO A 25 -7.35 2.86 -2.92
C PRO A 25 -8.35 2.52 -4.03
N VAL A 26 -9.28 3.44 -4.28
CA VAL A 26 -10.34 3.32 -5.29
C VAL A 26 -10.16 4.40 -6.35
N GLU A 27 -10.20 4.02 -7.63
CA GLU A 27 -10.12 4.98 -8.73
C GLU A 27 -11.29 5.97 -8.72
N LEU A 28 -11.00 7.25 -9.01
CA LEU A 28 -12.02 8.30 -9.12
C LEU A 28 -13.12 7.93 -10.13
N LYS A 29 -12.78 7.18 -11.19
CA LYS A 29 -13.76 6.72 -12.18
C LYS A 29 -14.87 5.87 -11.57
N ASN A 30 -14.54 4.98 -10.63
CA ASN A 30 -15.52 4.11 -9.96
C ASN A 30 -16.36 4.94 -8.97
N MET A 31 -15.74 5.90 -8.30
CA MET A 31 -16.45 6.80 -7.40
C MET A 31 -17.40 7.76 -8.13
N LYS A 32 -17.09 8.17 -9.36
CA LYS A 32 -18.02 8.93 -10.22
C LYS A 32 -19.33 8.18 -10.48
N VAL A 33 -19.26 6.86 -10.68
CA VAL A 33 -20.44 5.99 -10.84
C VAL A 33 -21.29 6.01 -9.56
N ILE A 34 -20.65 5.82 -8.40
CA ILE A 34 -21.33 5.82 -7.09
C ILE A 34 -21.97 7.18 -6.79
N ALA A 35 -21.26 8.28 -7.03
CA ALA A 35 -21.75 9.64 -6.81
C ALA A 35 -22.73 10.12 -7.89
N ARG A 36 -22.99 9.31 -8.93
CA ARG A 36 -23.86 9.63 -10.06
C ARG A 36 -23.49 10.99 -10.68
N THR A 37 -22.22 11.13 -11.03
CA THR A 37 -21.66 12.33 -11.66
C THR A 37 -20.67 11.95 -12.76
N LYS A 38 -20.56 12.78 -13.80
CA LYS A 38 -19.53 12.64 -14.83
C LYS A 38 -18.34 13.60 -14.61
N SER A 39 -18.48 14.58 -13.71
CA SER A 39 -17.50 15.66 -13.51
C SER A 39 -16.40 15.28 -12.52
N ASP A 40 -15.15 15.38 -12.98
CA ASP A 40 -13.96 15.18 -12.15
C ASP A 40 -13.84 16.27 -11.06
N LYS A 41 -14.24 17.51 -11.39
CA LYS A 41 -14.26 18.62 -10.42
C LYS A 41 -15.23 18.35 -9.27
N VAL A 42 -16.41 17.80 -9.58
CA VAL A 42 -17.42 17.46 -8.56
C VAL A 42 -16.92 16.34 -7.66
N ILE A 43 -16.35 15.26 -8.22
CA ILE A 43 -15.88 14.14 -7.38
C ILE A 43 -14.69 14.55 -6.50
N ALA A 44 -13.74 15.32 -7.04
CA ALA A 44 -12.62 15.84 -6.26
C ALA A 44 -13.11 16.78 -5.14
N GLY A 45 -14.12 17.61 -5.42
CA GLY A 45 -14.77 18.46 -4.42
C GLY A 45 -15.41 17.66 -3.30
N LEU A 46 -16.18 16.61 -3.62
CA LEU A 46 -16.82 15.74 -2.63
C LEU A 46 -15.79 14.99 -1.76
N ILE A 47 -14.71 14.49 -2.35
CA ILE A 47 -13.65 13.81 -1.58
C ILE A 47 -12.92 14.79 -0.66
N ARG A 48 -12.62 16.00 -1.15
CA ARG A 48 -12.03 17.06 -0.31
C ARG A 48 -12.97 17.46 0.83
N GLU A 49 -14.27 17.60 0.56
CA GLU A 49 -15.26 17.87 1.60
C GLU A 49 -15.31 16.74 2.64
N LEU A 50 -15.31 15.48 2.20
CA LEU A 50 -15.25 14.33 3.11
C LEU A 50 -13.99 14.36 3.97
N SER A 51 -12.83 14.65 3.37
CA SER A 51 -11.55 14.82 4.08
C SER A 51 -11.66 15.88 5.19
N LEU A 52 -12.19 17.06 4.87
CA LEU A 52 -12.38 18.15 5.83
C LEU A 52 -13.34 17.78 6.96
N ARG A 53 -14.42 17.03 6.68
CA ARG A 53 -15.35 16.56 7.72
C ARG A 53 -14.66 15.62 8.72
N TYR A 54 -13.79 14.74 8.23
CA TYR A 54 -12.99 13.84 9.07
C TYR A 54 -11.95 14.60 9.91
N GLU A 55 -11.36 15.66 9.35
CA GLU A 55 -10.44 16.53 10.05
C GLU A 55 -11.13 17.36 11.14
N ALA A 56 -12.24 18.01 10.82
CA ALA A 56 -13.00 18.88 11.73
C ALA A 56 -13.47 18.14 12.99
N ARG A 57 -13.90 16.88 12.86
CA ARG A 57 -14.30 16.04 14.00
C ARG A 57 -13.13 15.38 14.74
N ARG A 58 -11.88 15.73 14.39
CA ARG A 58 -10.65 15.15 14.93
C ARG A 58 -10.64 13.61 14.87
N SER A 59 -11.19 13.04 13.80
CA SER A 59 -11.31 11.59 13.62
C SER A 59 -9.95 10.90 13.60
N ALA A 60 -9.92 9.63 14.02
CA ALA A 60 -8.78 8.74 13.86
C ALA A 60 -8.56 8.33 12.40
N LEU A 61 -9.59 8.43 11.57
CA LEU A 61 -9.54 8.13 10.14
C LEU A 61 -9.27 9.40 9.33
N GLU A 62 -8.69 9.22 8.14
CA GLU A 62 -8.50 10.24 7.13
C GLU A 62 -8.94 9.75 5.75
N VAL A 63 -9.33 10.70 4.90
CA VAL A 63 -9.67 10.47 3.50
C VAL A 63 -8.78 11.36 2.65
N MET A 64 -8.14 10.81 1.63
CA MET A 64 -7.25 11.58 0.76
C MET A 64 -7.23 11.06 -0.67
N ILE A 65 -6.81 11.93 -1.59
CA ILE A 65 -6.54 11.58 -2.98
C ILE A 65 -5.06 11.22 -3.10
N LEU A 66 -4.77 10.08 -3.70
CA LEU A 66 -3.45 9.57 -4.03
C LEU A 66 -3.09 9.87 -5.50
N PRO A 67 -1.81 9.80 -5.87
CA PRO A 67 -1.38 9.84 -7.26
C PRO A 67 -2.14 8.84 -8.15
N GLY A 68 -2.34 9.23 -9.41
CA GLY A 68 -3.08 8.43 -10.38
C GLY A 68 -4.60 8.51 -10.25
N ASN A 69 -5.14 9.59 -9.68
CA ASN A 69 -6.60 9.80 -9.51
C ASN A 69 -7.28 8.65 -8.77
N ARG A 70 -6.78 8.36 -7.57
CA ARG A 70 -7.35 7.37 -6.65
C ARG A 70 -7.65 8.04 -5.31
N ALA A 71 -8.64 7.58 -4.57
CA ALA A 71 -8.84 8.00 -3.19
C ALA A 71 -8.88 6.82 -2.24
N VAL A 72 -8.52 7.07 -1.00
CA VAL A 72 -8.46 6.06 0.05
C VAL A 72 -9.01 6.63 1.34
N MET A 73 -9.69 5.77 2.12
CA MET A 73 -9.94 6.00 3.54
C MET A 73 -9.00 5.09 4.33
N ARG A 74 -8.28 5.65 5.31
CA ARG A 74 -7.36 4.90 6.17
C ARG A 74 -7.30 5.46 7.58
N LEU A 75 -6.67 4.70 8.47
CA LEU A 75 -6.29 5.18 9.79
C LEU A 75 -5.16 6.22 9.66
N LYS A 76 -5.21 7.29 10.45
CA LYS A 76 -4.10 8.23 10.57
C LYS A 76 -2.92 7.54 11.23
N GLN A 77 -1.76 7.69 10.64
CA GLN A 77 -0.51 7.02 11.03
C GLN A 77 -0.18 7.16 12.53
N ARG A 78 -0.49 8.32 13.15
CA ARG A 78 -0.27 8.55 14.59
C ARG A 78 -0.98 7.55 15.52
N PHE A 79 -1.97 6.81 15.02
CA PHE A 79 -2.69 5.79 15.79
C PHE A 79 -2.20 4.36 15.54
N ASP A 80 -1.33 4.12 14.54
CA ASP A 80 -0.92 2.78 14.12
C ASP A 80 -0.33 1.97 15.29
N HIS A 81 0.55 2.60 16.08
CA HIS A 81 1.16 1.95 17.25
C HIS A 81 0.12 1.53 18.29
N SER A 82 -0.86 2.39 18.56
CA SER A 82 -1.90 2.17 19.58
C SER A 82 -2.89 1.07 19.20
N VAL A 83 -3.12 0.88 17.90
CA VAL A 83 -4.09 -0.12 17.41
C VAL A 83 -3.46 -1.40 16.88
N LYS A 84 -2.13 -1.52 16.92
CA LYS A 84 -1.37 -2.67 16.37
C LYS A 84 -1.85 -4.04 16.86
N ARG A 85 -2.39 -4.12 18.09
CA ARG A 85 -2.96 -5.37 18.64
C ARG A 85 -4.29 -5.79 17.97
N PHE A 86 -4.97 -4.86 17.32
CA PHE A 86 -6.26 -5.05 16.64
C PHE A 86 -6.10 -5.30 15.14
N THR A 87 -4.97 -4.95 14.55
CA THR A 87 -4.61 -5.35 13.17
C THR A 87 -4.19 -6.83 13.17
N LYS A 88 -5.16 -7.71 13.41
CA LYS A 88 -4.94 -9.14 13.52
C LYS A 88 -4.47 -9.70 12.19
N ARG A 89 -3.17 -10.04 12.16
CA ARG A 89 -2.38 -10.73 11.13
C ARG A 89 -1.72 -9.80 10.11
N PRO A 90 -0.38 -9.80 10.02
CA PRO A 90 0.31 -9.13 8.92
C PRO A 90 -0.17 -9.74 7.60
N LEU A 91 -0.33 -8.89 6.58
CA LEU A 91 -0.81 -9.26 5.25
C LEU A 91 -0.11 -10.51 4.70
N LEU A 92 1.17 -10.63 5.04
CA LEU A 92 2.05 -11.74 4.73
C LEU A 92 2.78 -12.20 6.00
N SER A 93 3.04 -13.49 6.11
CA SER A 93 4.02 -13.98 7.09
C SER A 93 5.44 -13.56 6.68
N ILE A 94 6.41 -13.71 7.58
CA ILE A 94 7.78 -13.20 7.38
C ILE A 94 8.47 -13.82 6.17
N GLY A 95 8.24 -15.11 5.89
CA GLY A 95 8.81 -15.79 4.72
C GLY A 95 8.41 -15.10 3.41
N PRO A 96 7.11 -15.03 3.09
CA PRO A 96 6.60 -14.27 1.96
C PRO A 96 7.02 -12.80 2.00
N LEU A 97 6.98 -12.14 3.16
CA LEU A 97 7.38 -10.74 3.25
C LEU A 97 8.84 -10.54 2.82
N LYS A 98 9.77 -11.39 3.27
CA LYS A 98 11.17 -11.37 2.82
C LYS A 98 11.30 -11.57 1.30
N THR A 99 10.52 -12.49 0.73
CA THR A 99 10.50 -12.70 -0.73
C THR A 99 9.97 -11.46 -1.46
N LEU A 100 8.91 -10.83 -0.95
CA LEU A 100 8.36 -9.59 -1.51
C LEU A 100 9.36 -8.44 -1.43
N SER A 101 10.07 -8.28 -0.31
CA SER A 101 11.11 -7.27 -0.14
C SER A 101 12.27 -7.48 -1.14
N TYR A 102 12.67 -8.75 -1.36
CA TYR A 102 13.68 -9.09 -2.37
C TYR A 102 13.22 -8.71 -3.77
N VAL A 103 11.96 -9.03 -4.14
CA VAL A 103 11.39 -8.66 -5.45
C VAL A 103 11.35 -7.14 -5.60
N ALA A 104 10.84 -6.40 -4.61
CA ALA A 104 10.73 -4.95 -4.65
C ALA A 104 12.09 -4.25 -4.80
N TYR A 105 13.15 -4.82 -4.22
CA TYR A 105 14.50 -4.30 -4.32
C TYR A 105 15.18 -4.60 -5.66
N ASN A 106 14.94 -5.79 -6.22
CA ASN A 106 15.60 -6.28 -7.44
C ASN A 106 14.75 -6.14 -8.70
N GLN A 107 13.56 -5.55 -8.61
CA GLN A 107 12.68 -5.41 -9.78
C GLN A 107 13.31 -4.56 -10.89
N PRO A 108 13.07 -4.90 -12.17
CA PRO A 108 12.43 -6.14 -12.63
C PRO A 108 13.33 -7.37 -12.45
N VAL A 109 12.79 -8.47 -11.90
CA VAL A 109 13.57 -9.68 -11.59
C VAL A 109 12.96 -10.93 -12.24
N LEU A 110 13.81 -11.84 -12.71
CA LEU A 110 13.36 -13.13 -13.25
C LEU A 110 12.88 -14.05 -12.12
N GLN A 111 11.78 -14.75 -12.33
CA GLN A 111 11.28 -15.73 -11.36
C GLN A 111 12.33 -16.79 -11.02
N GLY A 112 13.10 -17.25 -12.01
CA GLY A 112 14.20 -18.19 -11.79
C GLY A 112 15.25 -17.66 -10.83
N GLN A 113 15.61 -16.37 -10.94
CA GLN A 113 16.53 -15.72 -10.01
C GLN A 113 15.95 -15.64 -8.59
N VAL A 114 14.68 -15.28 -8.45
CA VAL A 114 14.03 -15.25 -7.12
C VAL A 114 14.05 -16.65 -6.48
N VAL A 115 13.79 -17.70 -7.25
CA VAL A 115 13.80 -19.09 -6.76
C VAL A 115 15.22 -19.52 -6.38
N ALA A 116 16.23 -19.17 -7.18
CA ALA A 116 17.63 -19.47 -6.87
C ALA A 116 18.07 -18.83 -5.54
N ASP A 117 17.72 -17.57 -5.32
CA ASP A 117 18.21 -16.81 -4.14
C ASP A 117 17.36 -17.04 -2.88
N ARG A 118 16.10 -17.47 -3.02
CA ARG A 118 15.14 -17.57 -1.90
C ARG A 118 14.60 -18.98 -1.67
N GLY A 119 14.93 -19.95 -2.53
CA GLY A 119 14.57 -21.37 -2.44
C GLY A 119 13.21 -21.74 -3.04
N ASN A 120 12.90 -23.05 -3.06
CA ASN A 120 11.74 -23.60 -3.77
C ASN A 120 10.37 -23.18 -3.20
N HIS A 121 10.28 -22.78 -1.93
CA HIS A 121 9.00 -22.33 -1.34
C HIS A 121 8.47 -21.02 -1.95
N VAL A 122 9.28 -20.32 -2.75
CA VAL A 122 8.95 -19.05 -3.40
C VAL A 122 7.80 -19.16 -4.39
N TYR A 123 7.59 -20.31 -5.04
CA TYR A 123 6.51 -20.45 -6.02
C TYR A 123 5.13 -20.18 -5.42
N SER A 124 4.86 -20.70 -4.21
CA SER A 124 3.61 -20.44 -3.50
C SER A 124 3.50 -19.01 -3.01
N HIS A 125 4.62 -18.41 -2.57
CA HIS A 125 4.70 -17.02 -2.15
C HIS A 125 4.35 -16.07 -3.31
N LEU A 126 4.96 -16.25 -4.48
CA LEU A 126 4.74 -15.42 -5.65
C LEU A 126 3.32 -15.55 -6.18
N LYS A 127 2.75 -16.77 -6.18
CA LYS A 127 1.35 -16.97 -6.56
C LYS A 127 0.44 -16.14 -5.64
N ARG A 128 0.59 -16.29 -4.33
CA ARG A 128 -0.20 -15.56 -3.33
C ARG A 128 -0.06 -14.04 -3.46
N MET A 129 1.16 -13.53 -3.67
CA MET A 129 1.37 -12.09 -3.84
C MET A 129 0.71 -11.54 -5.11
N ALA A 130 0.71 -12.31 -6.20
CA ALA A 130 0.04 -11.95 -7.44
C ALA A 130 -1.49 -11.95 -7.24
N ASP A 131 -2.05 -12.96 -6.56
CA ASP A 131 -3.48 -13.03 -6.24
C ASP A 131 -3.93 -11.84 -5.37
N MET A 132 -3.04 -11.35 -4.50
CA MET A 132 -3.25 -10.17 -3.66
C MET A 132 -2.99 -8.85 -4.41
N GLY A 133 -2.56 -8.91 -5.66
CA GLY A 133 -2.25 -7.73 -6.49
C GLY A 133 -1.01 -6.97 -6.07
N LEU A 134 -0.12 -7.54 -5.23
CA LEU A 134 1.12 -6.90 -4.78
C LEU A 134 2.24 -6.95 -5.83
N ILE A 135 2.23 -7.97 -6.69
CA ILE A 135 3.19 -8.14 -7.77
C ILE A 135 2.48 -8.42 -9.10
N SER A 136 3.11 -8.04 -10.21
CA SER A 136 2.76 -8.52 -11.54
C SER A 136 3.74 -9.61 -12.00
N ARG A 137 3.26 -10.51 -12.84
CA ARG A 137 4.03 -11.62 -13.42
C ARG A 137 3.78 -11.63 -14.93
N GLU A 138 4.76 -11.21 -15.70
CA GLU A 138 4.66 -11.09 -17.15
C GLU A 138 5.71 -11.99 -17.82
N ARG A 139 5.42 -12.54 -18.99
CA ARG A 139 6.41 -13.30 -19.75
C ARG A 139 7.23 -12.34 -20.62
N ASN A 140 8.55 -12.49 -20.61
CA ASN A 140 9.41 -11.82 -21.58
C ASN A 140 9.46 -12.60 -22.90
N GLU A 141 10.24 -12.07 -23.85
CA GLU A 141 10.48 -12.67 -25.18
C GLU A 141 10.99 -14.12 -25.10
N ASN A 142 11.81 -14.42 -24.09
CA ASN A 142 12.34 -15.76 -23.82
C ASN A 142 11.35 -16.68 -23.07
N ARG A 143 10.06 -16.30 -23.00
CA ARG A 143 8.98 -17.00 -22.27
C ARG A 143 9.24 -17.17 -20.76
N ALA A 144 10.23 -16.49 -20.20
CA ALA A 144 10.52 -16.50 -18.77
C ALA A 144 9.65 -15.48 -18.03
N TYR A 145 9.24 -15.80 -16.80
CA TYR A 145 8.47 -14.89 -15.97
C TYR A 145 9.37 -13.79 -15.39
N VAL A 146 9.02 -12.54 -15.67
CA VAL A 146 9.56 -11.32 -15.06
C VAL A 146 8.57 -10.83 -14.01
N ILE A 147 9.09 -10.45 -12.86
CA ILE A 147 8.30 -10.06 -11.69
C ILE A 147 8.61 -8.61 -11.35
N LYS A 148 7.54 -7.83 -11.11
CA LYS A 148 7.60 -6.44 -10.65
C LYS A 148 6.58 -6.24 -9.52
N THR A 149 6.79 -5.23 -8.68
CA THR A 149 5.76 -4.74 -7.77
C THR A 149 4.73 -3.91 -8.51
N THR A 150 3.52 -3.84 -7.97
CA THR A 150 2.42 -3.06 -8.56
C THR A 150 2.28 -1.70 -7.88
N PRO A 151 1.51 -0.76 -8.45
CA PRO A 151 1.12 0.45 -7.74
C PRO A 151 0.38 0.17 -6.42
N PHE A 152 -0.38 -0.92 -6.35
CA PHE A 152 -1.06 -1.33 -5.11
C PHE A 152 -0.07 -1.69 -4.00
N PHE A 153 1.06 -2.32 -4.33
CA PHE A 153 2.14 -2.53 -3.35
C PHE A 153 2.64 -1.20 -2.78
N ALA A 154 2.92 -0.22 -3.65
CA ALA A 154 3.40 1.09 -3.21
C ALA A 154 2.38 1.77 -2.28
N ASP A 155 1.10 1.78 -2.66
CA ASP A 155 0.06 2.39 -1.82
C ASP A 155 -0.12 1.66 -0.48
N TYR A 156 -0.07 0.33 -0.50
CA TYR A 156 -0.29 -0.49 0.68
C TYR A 156 0.80 -0.29 1.73
N PHE A 157 2.07 -0.25 1.28
CA PHE A 157 3.22 -0.10 2.17
C PHE A 157 3.65 1.37 2.37
N GLY A 158 3.02 2.31 1.68
CA GLY A 158 3.34 3.74 1.76
C GLY A 158 4.65 4.11 1.04
N PHE A 159 5.09 3.31 0.07
CA PHE A 159 6.23 3.65 -0.79
C PHE A 159 5.79 4.62 -1.90
N GLY A 160 6.75 5.35 -2.48
CA GLY A 160 6.51 6.09 -3.72
C GLY A 160 6.19 5.14 -4.89
N THR A 161 5.37 5.57 -5.85
CA THR A 161 5.03 4.75 -7.04
C THR A 161 6.22 4.52 -7.98
N ASP A 162 7.29 5.30 -7.84
CA ASP A 162 8.54 5.10 -8.56
C ASP A 162 9.37 3.96 -7.95
N PRO A 163 9.73 2.91 -8.72
CA PRO A 163 10.61 1.83 -8.29
C PRO A 163 11.94 2.30 -7.69
N MET A 164 12.51 3.41 -8.17
CA MET A 164 13.79 3.91 -7.66
C MET A 164 13.65 4.45 -6.24
N ASN A 165 12.60 5.24 -5.98
CA ASN A 165 12.26 5.72 -4.63
C ASN A 165 11.97 4.56 -3.69
N THR A 166 11.22 3.55 -4.15
CA THR A 166 10.98 2.32 -3.38
C THR A 166 12.30 1.63 -3.00
N LYS A 167 13.23 1.50 -3.95
CA LYS A 167 14.54 0.88 -3.71
C LYS A 167 15.38 1.66 -2.68
N ILE A 168 15.37 2.99 -2.75
CA ILE A 168 16.07 3.86 -1.78
C ILE A 168 15.46 3.69 -0.38
N GLN A 169 14.13 3.71 -0.28
CA GLN A 169 13.41 3.52 0.99
C GLN A 169 13.69 2.13 1.59
N LEU A 170 13.66 1.07 0.76
CA LEU A 170 14.01 -0.28 1.19
C LEU A 170 15.46 -0.38 1.65
N ARG A 171 16.41 0.27 0.97
CA ARG A 171 17.82 0.30 1.39
C ARG A 171 17.99 0.96 2.76
N ARG A 172 17.31 2.09 3.01
CA ARG A 172 17.32 2.76 4.32
C ARG A 172 16.77 1.85 5.42
N ILE A 173 15.64 1.22 5.15
CA ILE A 173 15.02 0.22 6.04
C ILE A 173 16.03 -0.90 6.36
N PHE A 174 16.64 -1.52 5.34
CA PHE A 174 17.56 -2.63 5.56
C PHE A 174 18.82 -2.22 6.35
N ASN A 175 19.33 -1.01 6.12
CA ASN A 175 20.48 -0.45 6.84
C ASN A 175 20.15 -0.13 8.30
N GLN A 176 19.01 0.50 8.58
CA GLN A 176 18.57 0.85 9.94
C GLN A 176 18.32 -0.39 10.79
N ILE A 177 17.86 -1.49 10.17
CA ILE A 177 17.53 -2.71 10.88
C ILE A 177 18.80 -3.51 11.26
N LYS A 178 20.01 -3.15 10.79
CA LYS A 178 21.21 -4.00 10.86
C LYS A 178 20.83 -5.45 10.54
N ILE A 179 20.25 -5.70 9.36
CA ILE A 179 19.98 -7.08 8.91
C ILE A 179 21.33 -7.73 8.64
N HIS A 180 21.94 -8.26 9.71
CA HIS A 180 23.13 -9.09 9.63
C HIS A 180 22.70 -10.40 8.97
N ARG A 181 23.06 -10.53 7.69
CA ARG A 181 22.96 -11.71 6.83
C ARG A 181 21.54 -12.28 6.65
N LEU A 182 21.19 -12.51 5.40
CA LEU A 182 20.08 -13.36 5.00
C LEU A 182 20.44 -14.84 5.23
N ASP A 183 21.00 -15.18 6.39
CA ASP A 183 21.27 -16.57 6.76
C ASP A 183 20.00 -17.19 7.37
N ASN A 184 19.69 -18.37 6.85
CA ASN A 184 18.65 -19.24 7.37
C ASN A 184 19.08 -19.73 8.75
N GLY A 185 18.46 -19.22 9.82
CA GLY A 185 18.58 -19.82 11.14
C GLY A 185 18.42 -18.86 12.33
N ASN A 186 17.37 -19.09 13.11
CA ASN A 186 17.27 -18.85 14.55
C ASN A 186 17.29 -17.42 15.14
N GLY A 187 17.36 -16.37 14.32
CA GLY A 187 17.19 -14.97 14.77
C GLY A 187 15.74 -14.44 14.76
N GLU A 188 14.73 -15.31 14.96
CA GLU A 188 13.36 -15.02 14.50
C GLU A 188 12.66 -13.87 15.23
N SER A 189 12.75 -13.71 16.56
CA SER A 189 11.86 -12.78 17.29
C SER A 189 12.15 -11.29 17.03
N ALA A 190 13.42 -10.89 17.01
CA ALA A 190 13.82 -9.50 16.77
C ALA A 190 13.64 -9.08 15.29
N GLY A 191 14.05 -9.96 14.36
CA GLY A 191 13.89 -9.74 12.92
C GLY A 191 12.42 -9.71 12.46
N ARG A 192 11.55 -10.46 13.13
CA ARG A 192 10.09 -10.43 12.92
C ARG A 192 9.50 -9.06 13.27
N LYS A 193 9.89 -8.49 14.41
CA LYS A 193 9.36 -7.21 14.89
C LYS A 193 9.80 -6.06 13.97
N THR A 194 11.05 -6.06 13.51
CA THR A 194 11.63 -5.01 12.67
C THR A 194 11.15 -5.04 11.22
N LEU A 195 11.06 -6.22 10.59
CA LEU A 195 10.54 -6.33 9.22
C LEU A 195 9.05 -5.93 9.17
N ASN A 196 8.26 -6.35 10.17
CA ASN A 196 6.87 -5.91 10.26
C ASN A 196 6.76 -4.39 10.49
N LEU A 197 7.67 -3.76 11.23
CA LEU A 197 7.68 -2.30 11.44
C LEU A 197 8.04 -1.53 10.16
N ALA A 198 8.90 -2.09 9.32
CA ALA A 198 9.25 -1.50 8.04
C ALA A 198 8.10 -1.57 7.03
N PHE A 199 7.30 -2.64 7.07
CA PHE A 199 6.23 -2.91 6.11
C PHE A 199 4.82 -2.70 6.71
N ASP A 200 4.69 -2.09 7.90
CA ASP A 200 3.38 -1.70 8.47
C ASP A 200 3.00 -0.24 8.16
N GLY A 201 3.76 0.44 7.29
CA GLY A 201 3.50 1.81 6.87
C GLY A 201 3.88 2.87 7.90
N SER A 202 4.28 2.50 9.13
CA SER A 202 4.65 3.46 10.18
C SER A 202 6.04 4.10 9.98
N THR A 203 6.92 3.47 9.20
CA THR A 203 8.33 3.88 9.06
C THR A 203 8.66 4.61 7.74
N ILE A 204 7.81 4.53 6.71
CA ILE A 204 8.20 4.90 5.33
C ILE A 204 7.80 6.34 4.93
N ALA A 205 6.89 6.98 5.67
CA ALA A 205 6.27 8.23 5.24
C ALA A 205 6.96 9.51 5.77
N GLU A 206 8.27 9.67 5.55
CA GLU A 206 8.77 11.03 5.33
C GLU A 206 8.61 11.37 3.85
N PRO A 207 7.63 12.20 3.46
CA PRO A 207 7.57 12.73 2.10
C PRO A 207 8.80 13.60 1.86
N MET A 208 9.55 13.29 0.80
CA MET A 208 10.72 14.08 0.36
C MET A 208 10.34 15.46 -0.22
N ASP A 209 9.07 15.87 -0.20
CA ASP A 209 8.62 17.19 -0.68
C ASP A 209 8.92 18.36 0.30
N LYS A 210 9.72 18.11 1.35
CA LYS A 210 10.20 19.15 2.26
C LYS A 210 11.65 18.95 2.67
N LEU A 211 12.59 19.16 1.77
CA LEU A 211 13.91 19.72 2.11
C LEU A 211 14.39 20.62 0.95
N PRO A 212 15.17 21.67 1.25
CA PRO A 212 15.47 22.80 0.36
C PRO A 212 16.20 22.42 -0.93
#